data_AF-A0A517KYF5-F1
#
_entry.id   AF-A0A517KYF5-F1
#
_cell.length_a   1.000
_cell.length_b   1.000
_cell.length_c   1.000
_cell.angle_alpha   90.00
_cell.angle_beta   90.00
_cell.angle_gamma   90.00
#
_symmetry.space_group_name_H-M   'P 1'
#
loop_
_entity.id
_entity.type
_entity.pdbx_description
1 polymer ?
#
loop_
_entity_poly.entity_id
_entity_poly.type
_entity_poly.pdbx_seq_one_letter_code
_entity_poly.pdbx_strand_id
1 'polypeptide(L)'
;MAPKIAIVYYSMYGHIKTLAEAEKKGIEAAGGSATLFQLPETLSSEILAKLHAPPKDESIKTLNDPKELESFDGYLFGIPTRYGNMPAQWKTFWDRTGGQWQAGGFFGKYSGLFISTASLGGGQESTAIAMMSTFAHHGIIFVPLGYARTFGELVDLSEVRGGSPWGAGTFAGADGSRQPSAKELALAEAQGKVFFEHLSKVNFAQSGWLSDAKFPKPKGSSFPPNTDSQWTSNLLKHLTDSYCIDKRRVHATGIGTGGGMLSLLACHPTLSTQVASFAAISAAFYNDQAPSSPWAEKNCNPGRRPIPLMEIHGNRDTRWGYWPPGVEGEVQGLGPVGWLDLWKARQVCGEKVGDPKAASFSNATYISKLEHGGMSEGVEFGGGAVRVAYRCHGDDGKEMGKKDPDLRDISTLTLLHYALRDVGYGWPRLDLKAEAKMKVNGHEAYPPGDVHFDATKLALEWFEKHPLPNKEEVERQAKELRDEGYARLRMEGEEAAAAKAMVTDAPKASKEEMKTAMSDEGERSRKTAEGDSERWKDEL
;
A
#
# COMPACT_ATOMS: atom_id res chain seq x y z
N MET A 1 9.74 -17.90 -6.25
CA MET A 1 11.02 -18.50 -5.78
C MET A 1 10.68 -19.61 -4.80
N ALA A 2 11.50 -20.65 -4.68
CA ALA A 2 11.31 -21.67 -3.66
C ALA A 2 11.52 -21.07 -2.26
N PRO A 3 10.71 -21.44 -1.24
CA PRO A 3 10.85 -20.91 0.10
C PRO A 3 12.20 -21.28 0.71
N LYS A 4 12.85 -20.31 1.36
CA LYS A 4 14.03 -20.55 2.19
C LYS A 4 13.59 -21.00 3.57
N ILE A 5 13.94 -22.22 3.97
CA ILE A 5 13.56 -22.76 5.27
C ILE A 5 14.78 -22.92 6.19
N ALA A 6 14.64 -22.50 7.44
CA ALA A 6 15.61 -22.79 8.50
C ALA A 6 15.00 -23.76 9.51
N ILE A 7 15.74 -24.81 9.86
CA ILE A 7 15.42 -25.67 11.00
C ILE A 7 16.31 -25.23 12.16
N VAL A 8 15.72 -24.59 13.17
CA VAL A 8 16.44 -24.07 14.33
C VAL A 8 16.09 -24.91 15.54
N TYR A 9 17.09 -25.41 16.25
CA TYR A 9 16.83 -26.29 17.39
C TYR A 9 17.79 -26.07 18.54
N TYR A 10 17.37 -26.53 19.72
CA TYR A 10 18.28 -26.79 20.84
C TYR A 10 18.21 -28.26 21.21
N SER A 11 19.35 -28.91 21.42
CA SER A 11 19.40 -30.33 21.74
C SER A 11 20.58 -30.61 22.67
N MET A 12 20.29 -30.99 23.91
CA MET A 12 21.32 -31.42 24.87
C MET A 12 21.73 -32.88 24.64
N TYR A 13 20.77 -33.79 24.51
CA TYR A 13 21.00 -35.24 24.44
C TYR A 13 20.72 -35.86 23.05
N GLY A 14 20.74 -35.06 21.98
CA GLY A 14 20.63 -35.58 20.60
C GLY A 14 19.22 -35.89 20.07
N HIS A 15 18.20 -36.09 20.91
CA HIS A 15 16.84 -36.43 20.47
C HIS A 15 16.23 -35.42 19.48
N ILE A 16 16.30 -34.13 19.81
CA ILE A 16 15.79 -33.05 18.94
C ILE A 16 16.62 -32.94 17.66
N LYS A 17 17.94 -33.10 17.74
CA LYS A 17 18.81 -33.12 16.54
C LYS A 17 18.38 -34.23 15.57
N THR A 18 18.11 -35.43 16.10
CA THR A 18 17.67 -36.57 15.29
C THR A 18 16.33 -36.29 14.60
N LEU A 19 15.37 -35.67 15.30
CA LEU A 19 14.14 -35.20 14.66
C LEU A 19 14.40 -34.11 13.62
N ALA A 20 15.28 -33.14 13.88
CA ALA A 20 15.62 -32.07 12.95
C ALA A 20 16.20 -32.60 11.63
N GLU A 21 16.99 -33.69 11.68
CA GLU A 21 17.48 -34.39 10.49
C GLU A 21 16.34 -35.07 9.71
N ALA A 22 15.36 -35.66 10.41
CA ALA A 22 14.17 -36.24 9.76
C ALA A 22 13.28 -35.16 9.12
N GLU A 23 13.05 -34.03 9.80
CA GLU A 23 12.35 -32.86 9.25
C GLU A 23 13.05 -32.36 7.97
N LYS A 24 14.39 -32.23 8.01
CA LYS A 24 15.20 -31.83 6.85
C LYS A 24 15.02 -32.81 5.68
N LYS A 25 15.10 -34.11 5.96
CA LYS A 25 14.88 -35.15 4.95
C LYS A 25 13.49 -35.04 4.31
N GLY A 26 12.46 -34.73 5.10
CA GLY A 26 11.11 -34.48 4.62
C GLY A 26 11.02 -33.30 3.65
N ILE A 27 11.65 -32.18 4.00
CA ILE A 27 11.72 -30.99 3.14
C ILE A 27 12.45 -31.31 1.83
N GLU A 28 13.59 -31.98 1.89
CA GLU A 28 14.39 -32.33 0.71
C GLU A 28 13.66 -33.32 -0.20
N ALA A 29 12.95 -34.29 0.37
CA ALA A 29 12.09 -35.22 -0.38
C ALA A 29 10.93 -34.52 -1.10
N ALA A 30 10.51 -33.34 -0.64
CA ALA A 30 9.50 -32.51 -1.28
C ALA A 30 10.07 -31.58 -2.37
N GLY A 31 11.39 -31.64 -2.62
CA GLY A 31 12.10 -30.77 -3.57
C GLY A 31 12.54 -29.43 -2.97
N GLY A 32 12.48 -29.28 -1.65
CA GLY A 32 12.94 -28.11 -0.92
C GLY A 32 14.40 -28.20 -0.46
N SER A 33 14.84 -27.16 0.23
CA SER A 33 16.11 -27.17 0.98
C SER A 33 15.92 -26.52 2.34
N ALA A 34 16.68 -26.99 3.33
CA ALA A 34 16.64 -26.44 4.68
C ALA A 34 18.05 -26.30 5.27
N THR A 35 18.27 -25.17 5.93
CA THR A 35 19.51 -24.89 6.69
C THR A 35 19.30 -25.26 8.15
N LEU A 36 20.16 -26.10 8.71
CA LEU A 36 20.15 -26.47 10.12
C LEU A 36 20.93 -25.44 10.95
N PHE A 37 20.32 -25.04 12.06
CA PHE A 37 20.92 -24.18 13.07
C PHE A 37 20.73 -24.77 14.46
N GLN A 38 21.77 -24.70 15.27
CA GLN A 38 21.68 -24.99 16.70
C GLN A 38 21.76 -23.69 17.51
N LEU A 39 20.93 -23.55 18.53
CA LEU A 39 21.03 -22.43 19.47
C LEU A 39 22.28 -22.54 20.36
N PRO A 40 22.86 -21.40 20.78
CA PRO A 40 23.96 -21.38 21.73
C PRO A 40 23.58 -22.07 23.05
N GLU A 41 24.56 -22.75 23.64
CA GLU A 41 24.42 -23.30 24.99
C GLU A 41 24.58 -22.17 26.03
N THR A 42 23.79 -22.24 27.11
CA THR A 42 23.82 -21.28 28.23
C THR A 42 24.52 -21.85 29.47
N LEU A 43 24.64 -23.18 29.57
CA LEU A 43 25.33 -23.84 30.67
C LEU A 43 26.85 -23.83 30.45
N SER A 44 27.61 -23.72 31.53
CA SER A 44 29.07 -23.83 31.47
C SER A 44 29.51 -25.25 31.11
N SER A 45 30.71 -25.39 30.54
CA SER A 45 31.32 -26.69 30.23
C SER A 45 31.41 -27.61 31.45
N GLU A 46 31.66 -27.05 32.63
CA GLU A 46 31.69 -27.79 33.90
C GLU A 46 30.32 -28.42 34.22
N ILE A 47 29.24 -27.66 34.06
CA ILE A 47 27.88 -28.16 34.32
C ILE A 47 27.51 -29.22 33.28
N LEU A 48 27.83 -28.99 32.00
CA LEU A 48 27.58 -29.96 30.93
C LEU A 48 28.30 -31.29 31.19
N ALA A 49 29.55 -31.25 31.67
CA ALA A 49 30.28 -32.45 32.04
C ALA A 49 29.60 -33.22 33.18
N LYS A 50 29.10 -32.52 34.21
CA LYS A 50 28.34 -33.14 35.32
C LYS A 50 26.99 -33.71 34.87
N LEU A 51 26.38 -33.13 33.85
CA LEU A 51 25.13 -33.61 33.25
C LEU A 51 25.33 -34.71 32.22
N HIS A 52 26.58 -35.14 31.99
CA HIS A 52 26.99 -36.10 30.97
C HIS A 52 26.44 -35.73 29.57
N ALA A 53 26.40 -34.42 29.27
CA ALA A 53 25.98 -33.94 27.97
C ALA A 53 27.01 -34.39 26.90
N PRO A 54 26.56 -34.97 25.77
CA PRO A 54 27.42 -35.24 24.63
C PRO A 54 28.15 -33.98 24.15
N PRO A 55 29.33 -34.13 23.52
CA PRO A 55 30.00 -33.00 22.89
C PRO A 55 29.13 -32.39 21.80
N LYS A 56 29.24 -31.07 21.65
CA LYS A 56 28.54 -30.33 20.61
C LYS A 56 29.00 -30.78 19.22
N ASP A 57 28.06 -30.87 18.29
CA ASP A 57 28.37 -31.12 16.89
C ASP A 57 28.78 -29.82 16.19
N GLU A 58 30.07 -29.69 15.89
CA GLU A 58 30.64 -28.51 15.21
C GLU A 58 30.28 -28.43 13.71
N SER A 59 29.68 -29.47 13.13
CA SER A 59 29.22 -29.43 11.73
C SER A 59 27.94 -28.62 11.55
N ILE A 60 27.18 -28.39 12.63
CA ILE A 60 25.95 -27.60 12.62
C ILE A 60 26.25 -26.17 13.06
N LYS A 61 25.90 -25.21 12.20
CA LYS A 61 26.13 -23.79 12.48
C LYS A 61 25.37 -23.36 13.74
N THR A 62 26.07 -22.67 14.63
CA THR A 62 25.45 -22.03 15.80
C THR A 62 24.80 -20.72 15.40
N LEU A 63 23.52 -20.54 15.74
CA LEU A 63 22.77 -19.31 15.46
C LEU A 63 23.05 -18.28 16.57
N ASN A 64 24.08 -17.46 16.36
CA ASN A 64 24.48 -16.45 17.34
C ASN A 64 23.67 -15.16 17.20
N ASP A 65 23.31 -14.76 15.99
CA ASP A 65 22.54 -13.54 15.72
C ASP A 65 21.14 -13.89 15.19
N PRO A 66 20.05 -13.52 15.89
CA PRO A 66 18.69 -13.75 15.40
C PRO A 66 18.40 -13.08 14.06
N LYS A 67 19.13 -12.02 13.69
CA LYS A 67 18.98 -11.34 12.39
C LYS A 67 19.20 -12.27 11.20
N GLU A 68 20.01 -13.31 11.35
CA GLU A 68 20.25 -14.29 10.29
C GLU A 68 18.95 -14.95 9.81
N LEU A 69 17.98 -15.12 10.72
CA LEU A 69 16.67 -15.70 10.41
C LEU A 69 15.82 -14.78 9.52
N GLU A 70 16.05 -13.47 9.48
CA GLU A 70 15.28 -12.53 8.65
C GLU A 70 15.34 -12.89 7.15
N SER A 71 16.40 -13.57 6.73
CA SER A 71 16.61 -13.99 5.35
C SER A 71 15.82 -15.24 4.92
N PHE A 72 15.14 -15.91 5.86
CA PHE A 72 14.34 -17.12 5.63
C PHE A 72 12.85 -16.80 5.58
N ASP A 73 12.10 -17.60 4.85
CA ASP A 73 10.66 -17.45 4.63
C ASP A 73 9.84 -18.24 5.65
N GLY A 74 10.42 -19.31 6.20
CA GLY A 74 9.82 -20.02 7.31
C GLY A 74 10.79 -20.90 8.08
N TYR A 75 10.28 -21.42 9.18
CA TYR A 75 11.06 -22.06 10.23
C TYR A 75 10.44 -23.37 10.71
N LEU A 76 11.26 -24.33 11.09
CA LEU A 76 10.86 -25.42 11.97
C LEU A 76 11.67 -25.35 13.25
N PHE A 77 10.99 -25.20 14.39
CA PHE A 77 11.65 -25.06 15.69
C PHE A 77 11.60 -26.35 16.51
N GLY A 78 12.79 -26.86 16.82
CA GLY A 78 13.00 -28.06 17.62
C GLY A 78 13.20 -27.74 19.10
N ILE A 79 12.25 -28.15 19.95
CA ILE A 79 12.19 -27.72 21.35
C ILE A 79 12.14 -28.92 22.31
N PRO A 80 13.19 -29.15 23.13
CA PRO A 80 13.11 -30.11 24.21
C PRO A 80 12.37 -29.46 25.38
N THR A 81 11.29 -30.08 25.85
CA THR A 81 10.43 -29.48 26.88
C THR A 81 11.19 -29.22 28.19
N ARG A 82 10.80 -28.15 28.87
CA ARG A 82 11.04 -27.92 30.30
C ARG A 82 9.72 -27.55 30.94
N TYR A 83 9.12 -28.51 31.65
CA TYR A 83 7.85 -28.37 32.36
C TYR A 83 6.70 -27.83 31.48
N GLY A 84 6.59 -28.29 30.24
CA GLY A 84 5.55 -27.82 29.32
C GLY A 84 5.84 -26.45 28.71
N ASN A 85 7.10 -26.00 28.75
CA ASN A 85 7.56 -24.77 28.11
C ASN A 85 8.90 -25.00 27.40
N MET A 86 9.41 -23.97 26.73
CA MET A 86 10.75 -23.95 26.15
C MET A 86 11.85 -23.89 27.23
N PRO A 87 13.05 -24.41 26.96
CA PRO A 87 14.19 -24.30 27.88
C PRO A 87 14.80 -22.89 27.87
N ALA A 88 15.68 -22.59 28.83
CA ALA A 88 16.32 -21.28 28.97
C ALA A 88 17.07 -20.84 27.70
N GLN A 89 17.73 -21.76 27.00
CA GLN A 89 18.46 -21.50 25.75
C GLN A 89 17.54 -20.91 24.67
N TRP A 90 16.34 -21.46 24.54
CA TRP A 90 15.31 -20.93 23.64
C TRP A 90 14.80 -19.57 24.12
N LYS A 91 14.57 -19.41 25.42
CA LYS A 91 14.10 -18.14 25.98
C LYS A 91 15.12 -17.02 25.78
N THR A 92 16.41 -17.28 26.00
CA THR A 92 17.50 -16.34 25.74
C THR A 92 17.59 -15.94 24.26
N PHE A 93 17.33 -16.88 23.34
CA PHE A 93 17.25 -16.53 21.91
C PHE A 93 16.13 -15.52 21.65
N TRP A 94 14.90 -15.79 22.11
CA TRP A 94 13.78 -14.87 21.93
C TRP A 94 13.92 -13.55 22.69
N ASP A 95 14.60 -13.53 23.83
CA ASP A 95 14.84 -12.26 24.54
C ASP A 95 15.81 -11.34 23.77
N ARG A 96 16.55 -11.87 22.80
CA ARG A 96 17.44 -11.10 21.92
C ARG A 96 16.77 -10.63 20.62
N THR A 97 15.49 -10.96 20.39
CA THR A 97 14.76 -10.57 19.17
C THR A 97 13.99 -9.26 19.31
N GLY A 98 14.27 -8.45 20.34
CA GLY A 98 13.58 -7.16 20.56
C GLY A 98 13.69 -6.19 19.38
N GLY A 99 14.84 -6.15 18.71
CA GLY A 99 15.02 -5.33 17.50
C GLY A 99 14.18 -5.84 16.32
N GLN A 100 14.15 -7.16 16.11
CA GLN A 100 13.31 -7.79 15.09
C GLN A 100 11.82 -7.60 15.37
N TRP A 101 11.42 -7.64 16.64
CA TRP A 101 10.05 -7.36 17.06
C TRP A 101 9.67 -5.92 16.70
N GLN A 102 10.48 -4.93 17.09
CA GLN A 102 10.21 -3.53 16.82
C GLN A 102 10.15 -3.22 15.31
N ALA A 103 11.04 -3.84 14.52
CA ALA A 103 11.11 -3.64 13.07
C ALA A 103 10.15 -4.51 12.25
N GLY A 104 9.42 -5.44 12.88
CA GLY A 104 8.58 -6.40 12.17
C GLY A 104 9.37 -7.44 11.34
N GLY A 105 10.65 -7.68 11.66
CA GLY A 105 11.56 -8.52 10.87
C GLY A 105 11.12 -9.99 10.71
N PHE A 106 10.22 -10.47 11.56
CA PHE A 106 9.64 -11.82 11.48
C PHE A 106 8.14 -11.84 11.11
N PHE A 107 7.53 -10.67 10.90
CA PHE A 107 6.12 -10.59 10.56
C PHE A 107 5.83 -11.32 9.24
N GLY A 108 4.75 -12.10 9.22
CA GLY A 108 4.28 -12.83 8.04
C GLY A 108 5.11 -14.06 7.66
N LYS A 109 6.18 -14.36 8.41
CA LYS A 109 6.97 -15.60 8.22
C LYS A 109 6.26 -16.79 8.84
N TYR A 110 6.53 -17.98 8.33
CA TYR A 110 5.83 -19.20 8.75
C TYR A 110 6.66 -19.99 9.74
N SER A 111 6.03 -20.67 10.70
CA SER A 111 6.74 -21.55 11.62
C SER A 111 5.95 -22.81 11.97
N GLY A 112 6.62 -23.95 12.01
CA GLY A 112 6.14 -25.19 12.61
C GLY A 112 7.02 -25.59 13.81
N LEU A 113 6.55 -26.54 14.61
CA LEU A 113 7.21 -26.97 15.86
C LEU A 113 7.40 -28.48 15.88
N PHE A 114 8.49 -28.95 16.50
CA PHE A 114 8.67 -30.36 16.85
C PHE A 114 9.31 -30.50 18.24
N ILE A 115 8.84 -31.46 19.03
CA ILE A 115 9.02 -31.46 20.49
C ILE A 115 9.59 -32.78 21.01
N SER A 116 10.46 -32.69 22.01
CA SER A 116 10.94 -33.86 22.76
C SER A 116 10.55 -33.74 24.22
N THR A 117 10.02 -34.81 24.78
CA THR A 117 9.61 -34.88 26.20
C THR A 117 10.10 -36.18 26.84
N ALA A 118 10.19 -36.22 28.17
CA ALA A 118 10.53 -37.45 28.88
C ALA A 118 9.35 -38.44 28.92
N SER A 119 8.11 -37.94 29.01
CA SER A 119 6.90 -38.72 29.25
C SER A 119 5.70 -38.22 28.43
N LEU A 120 4.67 -39.06 28.31
CA LEU A 120 3.43 -38.79 27.56
C LEU A 120 2.77 -37.46 27.92
N GLY A 121 2.53 -37.22 29.22
CA GLY A 121 1.92 -35.98 29.73
C GLY A 121 2.93 -34.86 29.98
N GLY A 122 4.21 -35.07 29.67
CA GLY A 122 5.32 -34.17 30.02
C GLY A 122 5.40 -32.87 29.22
N GLY A 123 4.32 -32.49 28.53
CA GLY A 123 4.23 -31.25 27.79
C GLY A 123 4.47 -31.34 26.28
N GLN A 124 4.14 -32.48 25.64
CA GLN A 124 4.19 -32.63 24.19
C GLN A 124 3.37 -31.55 23.48
N GLU A 125 2.22 -31.19 24.04
CA GLU A 125 1.33 -30.18 23.46
C GLU A 125 1.53 -28.81 24.12
N SER A 126 1.67 -28.76 25.44
CA SER A 126 1.79 -27.48 26.16
C SER A 126 3.04 -26.70 25.79
N THR A 127 4.16 -27.37 25.47
CA THR A 127 5.34 -26.68 24.94
C THR A 127 5.05 -26.00 23.60
N ALA A 128 4.23 -26.59 22.72
CA ALA A 128 3.80 -25.92 21.50
C ALA A 128 2.89 -24.72 21.80
N ILE A 129 1.92 -24.89 22.71
CA ILE A 129 0.99 -23.85 23.12
C ILE A 129 1.74 -22.64 23.71
N ALA A 130 2.74 -22.88 24.55
CA ALA A 130 3.55 -21.82 25.16
C ALA A 130 4.26 -20.94 24.11
N MET A 131 4.71 -21.54 23.00
CA MET A 131 5.34 -20.83 21.88
C MET A 131 4.38 -19.91 21.12
N MET A 132 3.06 -20.12 21.20
CA MET A 132 2.08 -19.31 20.47
C MET A 132 2.12 -17.84 20.87
N SER A 133 2.39 -17.55 22.15
CA SER A 133 2.60 -16.19 22.63
C SER A 133 3.74 -15.48 21.88
N THR A 134 4.90 -16.13 21.76
CA THR A 134 6.07 -15.62 21.03
C THR A 134 5.74 -15.41 19.56
N PHE A 135 5.05 -16.36 18.91
CA PHE A 135 4.67 -16.23 17.51
C PHE A 135 3.70 -15.07 17.28
N ALA A 136 2.68 -14.94 18.14
CA ALA A 136 1.71 -13.86 18.06
C ALA A 136 2.37 -12.48 18.20
N HIS A 137 3.28 -12.31 19.17
CA HIS A 137 3.99 -11.05 19.37
C HIS A 137 4.88 -10.66 18.17
N HIS A 138 5.48 -11.63 17.49
CA HIS A 138 6.29 -11.39 16.30
C HIS A 138 5.50 -11.35 14.98
N GLY A 139 4.21 -11.68 14.98
CA GLY A 139 3.41 -11.83 13.77
C GLY A 139 3.80 -13.03 12.91
N ILE A 140 4.35 -14.09 13.52
CA ILE A 140 4.71 -15.34 12.84
C ILE A 140 3.45 -16.19 12.65
N ILE A 141 3.26 -16.73 11.45
CA ILE A 141 2.14 -17.59 11.08
C ILE A 141 2.49 -19.03 11.47
N PHE A 142 1.72 -19.60 12.41
CA PHE A 142 1.91 -20.98 12.82
C PHE A 142 1.28 -21.96 11.81
N VAL A 143 2.07 -22.93 11.35
CA VAL A 143 1.63 -24.04 10.50
C VAL A 143 1.66 -25.32 11.34
N PRO A 144 0.50 -25.81 11.81
CA PRO A 144 0.44 -27.05 12.56
C PRO A 144 0.67 -28.26 11.65
N LEU A 145 1.09 -29.39 12.24
CA LEU A 145 1.14 -30.68 11.54
C LEU A 145 -0.28 -31.11 11.09
N GLY A 146 -1.25 -30.96 12.00
CA GLY A 146 -2.63 -31.41 11.80
C GLY A 146 -2.75 -32.92 11.61
N TYR A 147 -3.96 -33.40 11.31
CA TYR A 147 -4.24 -34.83 11.14
C TYR A 147 -4.27 -35.28 9.69
N ALA A 148 -4.63 -34.43 8.74
CA ALA A 148 -5.06 -34.87 7.40
C ALA A 148 -4.00 -35.69 6.62
N ARG A 149 -2.72 -35.37 6.79
CA ARG A 149 -1.60 -36.00 6.06
C ARG A 149 -0.83 -37.05 6.85
N THR A 150 -1.14 -37.17 8.14
CA THR A 150 -0.46 -38.03 9.13
C THR A 150 -1.48 -38.76 10.00
N PHE A 151 -2.69 -38.97 9.46
CA PHE A 151 -3.83 -39.47 10.22
C PHE A 151 -3.52 -40.84 10.78
N GLY A 152 -3.00 -41.75 9.94
CA GLY A 152 -2.65 -43.11 10.32
C GLY A 152 -1.68 -43.13 11.49
N GLU A 153 -0.59 -42.38 11.40
CA GLU A 153 0.46 -42.31 12.42
C GLU A 153 -0.03 -41.65 13.72
N LEU A 154 -0.87 -40.62 13.61
CA LEU A 154 -1.39 -39.90 14.78
C LEU A 154 -2.53 -40.62 15.50
N VAL A 155 -3.33 -41.45 14.82
CA VAL A 155 -4.39 -42.23 15.47
C VAL A 155 -3.95 -43.64 15.86
N ASP A 156 -2.74 -44.05 15.45
CA ASP A 156 -2.18 -45.33 15.83
C ASP A 156 -1.87 -45.39 17.33
N LEU A 157 -2.51 -46.34 18.00
CA LEU A 157 -2.37 -46.62 19.43
C LEU A 157 -1.63 -47.95 19.69
N SER A 158 -1.05 -48.58 18.66
CA SER A 158 -0.35 -49.86 18.80
C SER A 158 0.98 -49.75 19.55
N GLU A 159 1.55 -48.55 19.62
CA GLU A 159 2.79 -48.26 20.35
C GLU A 159 2.81 -46.84 20.90
N VAL A 160 3.63 -46.62 21.93
CA VAL A 160 3.84 -45.30 22.52
C VAL A 160 4.72 -44.45 21.61
N ARG A 161 4.18 -43.33 21.11
CA ARG A 161 4.84 -42.42 20.17
C ARG A 161 4.56 -40.94 20.48
N GLY A 162 5.59 -40.10 20.38
CA GLY A 162 5.49 -38.64 20.52
C GLY A 162 4.81 -37.98 19.32
N GLY A 163 4.51 -36.70 19.46
CA GLY A 163 3.83 -35.91 18.44
C GLY A 163 2.32 -35.78 18.63
N SER A 164 1.76 -34.74 18.03
CA SER A 164 0.38 -34.29 18.18
C SER A 164 -0.02 -33.47 16.95
N PRO A 165 -1.27 -33.03 16.78
CA PRO A 165 -1.62 -32.07 15.73
C PRO A 165 -0.82 -30.75 15.78
N TRP A 166 -0.23 -30.40 16.93
CA TRP A 166 0.63 -29.22 17.08
C TRP A 166 1.99 -29.38 16.39
N GLY A 167 2.44 -30.60 16.16
CA GLY A 167 3.78 -30.89 15.68
C GLY A 167 4.22 -32.32 15.98
N ALA A 168 5.21 -32.79 15.23
CA ALA A 168 5.90 -34.04 15.44
C ALA A 168 6.62 -34.01 16.79
N GLY A 169 6.91 -35.19 17.32
CA GLY A 169 7.65 -35.25 18.57
C GLY A 169 8.15 -36.63 18.91
N THR A 170 8.92 -36.68 19.99
CA THR A 170 9.56 -37.91 20.47
C THR A 170 9.55 -38.00 21.99
N PHE A 171 9.57 -39.21 22.52
CA PHE A 171 9.83 -39.47 23.93
C PHE A 171 11.27 -39.91 24.18
N ALA A 172 11.98 -39.16 25.02
CA ALA A 172 13.34 -39.49 25.48
C ALA A 172 13.36 -40.53 26.61
N GLY A 173 12.22 -40.80 27.25
CA GLY A 173 12.16 -41.61 28.47
C GLY A 173 12.63 -40.83 29.71
N ALA A 174 12.42 -41.42 30.89
CA ALA A 174 12.73 -40.76 32.17
C ALA A 174 14.25 -40.54 32.38
N ASP A 175 15.07 -41.41 31.81
CA ASP A 175 16.53 -41.40 31.90
C ASP A 175 17.21 -40.87 30.62
N GLY A 176 16.44 -40.49 29.60
CA GLY A 176 16.95 -40.03 28.31
C GLY A 176 17.50 -41.15 27.41
N SER A 177 17.29 -42.43 27.74
CA SER A 177 17.83 -43.55 26.96
C SER A 177 17.02 -43.86 25.68
N ARG A 178 15.72 -43.55 25.66
CA ARG A 178 14.83 -43.88 24.54
C ARG A 178 15.10 -42.95 23.36
N GLN A 179 15.60 -43.52 22.27
CA GLN A 179 15.78 -42.79 21.01
C GLN A 179 14.46 -42.64 20.24
N PRO A 180 14.35 -41.67 19.31
CA PRO A 180 13.21 -41.57 18.42
C PRO A 180 12.94 -42.88 17.68
N SER A 181 11.72 -43.37 17.82
CA SER A 181 11.23 -44.57 17.14
C SER A 181 11.01 -44.34 15.64
N ALA A 182 10.86 -45.42 14.88
CA ALA A 182 10.59 -45.34 13.45
C ALA A 182 9.31 -44.54 13.12
N LYS A 183 8.24 -44.67 13.93
CA LYS A 183 7.01 -43.89 13.72
C LYS A 183 7.19 -42.41 14.01
N GLU A 184 7.94 -42.05 15.05
CA GLU A 184 8.24 -40.64 15.38
C GLU A 184 9.11 -39.99 14.31
N LEU A 185 10.08 -40.73 13.76
CA LEU A 185 10.91 -40.28 12.64
C LEU A 185 10.09 -40.11 11.35
N ALA A 186 9.22 -41.08 11.04
CA ALA A 186 8.31 -40.98 9.90
C ALA A 186 7.36 -39.78 10.03
N LEU A 187 6.88 -39.50 11.25
CA LEU A 187 6.02 -38.34 11.53
C LEU A 187 6.76 -37.01 11.32
N ALA A 188 8.02 -36.90 11.77
CA ALA A 188 8.86 -35.72 11.52
C ALA A 188 9.21 -35.55 10.04
N GLU A 189 9.53 -36.63 9.32
CA GLU A 189 9.75 -36.59 7.87
C GLU A 189 8.46 -36.14 7.13
N ALA A 190 7.30 -36.63 7.55
CA ALA A 190 6.01 -36.19 7.01
C ALA A 190 5.73 -34.71 7.32
N GLN A 191 6.04 -34.23 8.52
CA GLN A 191 5.91 -32.82 8.87
C GLN A 191 6.77 -31.93 7.97
N GLY A 192 8.06 -32.25 7.83
CA GLY A 192 8.97 -31.47 6.98
C GLY A 192 8.47 -31.36 5.54
N LYS A 193 7.99 -32.48 4.98
CA LYS A 193 7.38 -32.53 3.65
C LYS A 193 6.14 -31.64 3.55
N VAL A 194 5.19 -31.80 4.48
CA VAL A 194 3.92 -31.05 4.45
C VAL A 194 4.16 -29.55 4.70
N PHE A 195 5.09 -29.19 5.56
CA PHE A 195 5.48 -27.81 5.83
C PHE A 195 6.04 -27.16 4.56
N PHE A 196 6.98 -27.82 3.86
CA PHE A 196 7.48 -27.30 2.59
C PHE A 196 6.38 -27.21 1.52
N GLU A 197 5.53 -28.24 1.37
CA GLU A 197 4.39 -28.21 0.45
C GLU A 197 3.45 -27.04 0.73
N HIS A 198 3.22 -26.71 2.01
CA HIS A 198 2.40 -25.57 2.41
C HIS A 198 3.06 -24.25 1.98
N LEU A 199 4.33 -24.05 2.34
CA LEU A 199 5.06 -22.82 2.02
C LEU A 199 5.26 -22.67 0.51
N SER A 200 5.44 -23.75 -0.26
CA SER A 200 5.59 -23.69 -1.72
C SER A 200 4.41 -23.07 -2.46
N LYS A 201 3.23 -23.04 -1.82
CA LYS A 201 2.00 -22.40 -2.34
C LYS A 201 1.89 -20.93 -1.97
N VAL A 202 2.71 -20.46 -1.02
CA VAL A 202 2.73 -19.08 -0.57
C VAL A 202 3.57 -18.25 -1.54
N ASN A 203 3.01 -17.12 -1.97
CA ASN A 203 3.75 -16.17 -2.78
C ASN A 203 4.59 -15.23 -1.89
N PHE A 204 5.80 -15.65 -1.52
CA PHE A 204 6.73 -14.82 -0.73
C PHE A 204 7.19 -13.54 -1.43
N ALA A 205 6.92 -13.38 -2.73
CA ALA A 205 7.12 -12.10 -3.41
C ALA A 205 6.08 -11.02 -2.99
N GLN A 206 5.04 -11.40 -2.24
CA GLN A 206 3.95 -10.52 -1.80
C GLN A 206 3.94 -10.23 -0.29
N SER A 207 4.88 -10.75 0.51
CA SER A 207 4.91 -10.52 1.97
C SER A 207 5.53 -9.19 2.40
N GLY A 208 6.01 -8.38 1.46
CA GLY A 208 6.31 -6.98 1.74
C GLY A 208 4.98 -6.24 1.92
N TRP A 209 4.82 -5.57 3.07
CA TRP A 209 3.82 -4.51 3.15
C TRP A 209 4.09 -3.51 2.03
N LEU A 210 3.05 -2.84 1.55
CA LEU A 210 3.19 -1.88 0.45
C LEU A 210 4.00 -0.62 0.83
N SER A 211 4.34 -0.48 2.10
CA SER A 211 5.29 0.48 2.67
C SER A 211 6.70 -0.10 2.90
N ASP A 212 6.93 -1.37 2.56
CA ASP A 212 8.21 -2.04 2.71
C ASP A 212 9.12 -1.71 1.52
N ALA A 213 10.25 -1.06 1.80
CA ALA A 213 11.23 -0.62 0.81
C ALA A 213 11.81 -1.76 -0.06
N LYS A 214 11.55 -3.03 0.31
CA LYS A 214 12.03 -4.23 -0.40
C LYS A 214 11.01 -4.87 -1.37
N PHE A 215 9.82 -4.29 -1.56
CA PHE A 215 8.81 -4.84 -2.48
C PHE A 215 9.34 -4.91 -3.94
N PRO A 216 9.10 -6.00 -4.70
CA PRO A 216 9.65 -6.17 -6.04
C PRO A 216 9.12 -5.12 -7.03
N LYS A 217 10.04 -4.37 -7.64
CA LYS A 217 9.75 -3.37 -8.68
C LYS A 217 9.14 -4.05 -9.92
N PRO A 218 7.98 -3.60 -10.44
CA PRO A 218 7.57 -3.94 -11.80
C PRO A 218 8.63 -3.43 -12.78
N LYS A 219 9.12 -4.28 -13.68
CA LYS A 219 10.07 -3.84 -14.72
C LYS A 219 9.41 -2.74 -15.55
N GLY A 220 10.00 -1.54 -15.53
CA GLY A 220 9.57 -0.40 -16.35
C GLY A 220 8.75 0.68 -15.62
N SER A 221 8.53 0.61 -14.30
CA SER A 221 7.90 1.71 -13.57
C SER A 221 8.93 2.81 -13.25
N SER A 222 8.69 4.04 -13.73
CA SER A 222 9.50 5.23 -13.46
C SER A 222 9.22 5.89 -12.10
N PHE A 223 8.30 5.34 -11.29
CA PHE A 223 7.94 5.89 -9.99
C PHE A 223 8.68 5.19 -8.84
N PRO A 224 9.15 5.94 -7.83
CA PRO A 224 9.90 5.38 -6.70
C PRO A 224 9.03 4.41 -5.86
N PRO A 225 9.66 3.42 -5.18
CA PRO A 225 9.00 2.23 -4.63
C PRO A 225 8.02 2.45 -3.47
N ASN A 226 7.88 3.68 -2.96
CA ASN A 226 7.14 4.01 -1.72
C ASN A 226 6.14 5.17 -1.94
N THR A 227 5.41 5.18 -3.06
CA THR A 227 4.41 6.23 -3.32
C THR A 227 3.01 5.77 -2.94
N ASP A 228 2.22 6.66 -2.34
CA ASP A 228 0.83 6.39 -1.92
C ASP A 228 -0.05 5.89 -3.08
N SER A 229 0.27 6.26 -4.32
CA SER A 229 -0.39 5.76 -5.54
C SER A 229 -0.12 4.28 -5.81
N GLN A 230 1.13 3.83 -5.67
CA GLN A 230 1.50 2.42 -5.83
C GLN A 230 0.89 1.55 -4.72
N TRP A 231 0.87 2.07 -3.48
CA TRP A 231 0.17 1.45 -2.36
C TRP A 231 -1.33 1.29 -2.66
N THR A 232 -1.98 2.37 -3.08
CA THR A 232 -3.42 2.36 -3.40
C THR A 232 -3.74 1.35 -4.50
N SER A 233 -2.90 1.30 -5.55
CA SER A 233 -3.10 0.37 -6.67
C SER A 233 -3.01 -1.09 -6.22
N ASN A 234 -2.07 -1.39 -5.34
CA ASN A 234 -1.87 -2.75 -4.87
C ASN A 234 -2.93 -3.15 -3.84
N LEU A 235 -3.39 -2.22 -3.00
CA LEU A 235 -4.52 -2.46 -2.11
C LEU A 235 -5.79 -2.78 -2.92
N LEU A 236 -6.12 -1.96 -3.93
CA LEU A 236 -7.28 -2.20 -4.81
C LEU A 236 -7.18 -3.56 -5.49
N LYS A 237 -5.99 -3.91 -6.00
CA LYS A 237 -5.75 -5.23 -6.58
C LYS A 237 -5.98 -6.35 -5.56
N HIS A 238 -5.38 -6.25 -4.38
CA HIS A 238 -5.51 -7.27 -3.33
C HIS A 238 -6.97 -7.46 -2.91
N LEU A 239 -7.70 -6.37 -2.65
CA LEU A 239 -9.10 -6.42 -2.26
C LEU A 239 -9.96 -7.05 -3.36
N THR A 240 -9.76 -6.65 -4.61
CA THR A 240 -10.56 -7.14 -5.73
C THR A 240 -10.20 -8.55 -6.20
N ASP A 241 -9.02 -9.06 -5.83
CA ASP A 241 -8.65 -10.47 -6.02
C ASP A 241 -9.16 -11.35 -4.87
N SER A 242 -9.22 -10.82 -3.65
CA SER A 242 -9.56 -11.58 -2.43
C SER A 242 -11.07 -11.61 -2.15
N TYR A 243 -11.82 -10.61 -2.61
CA TYR A 243 -13.24 -10.45 -2.35
C TYR A 243 -14.04 -10.27 -3.63
N CYS A 244 -15.33 -10.64 -3.59
CA CYS A 244 -16.28 -10.41 -4.67
C CYS A 244 -16.70 -8.93 -4.72
N ILE A 245 -15.80 -8.07 -5.20
CA ILE A 245 -16.03 -6.63 -5.35
C ILE A 245 -16.50 -6.33 -6.78
N ASP A 246 -17.58 -5.54 -6.91
CA ASP A 246 -17.94 -4.94 -8.20
C ASP A 246 -16.87 -3.91 -8.58
N LYS A 247 -15.92 -4.33 -9.42
CA LYS A 247 -14.80 -3.50 -9.90
C LYS A 247 -15.28 -2.22 -10.59
N ARG A 248 -16.53 -2.17 -11.06
CA ARG A 248 -17.09 -0.97 -11.69
C ARG A 248 -17.55 0.09 -10.70
N ARG A 249 -17.64 -0.24 -9.40
CA ARG A 249 -18.15 0.64 -8.34
C ARG A 249 -17.12 0.90 -7.24
N VAL A 250 -15.85 0.98 -7.62
CA VAL A 250 -14.78 1.42 -6.73
C VAL A 250 -14.70 2.94 -6.83
N HIS A 251 -15.09 3.66 -5.78
CA HIS A 251 -15.09 5.12 -5.74
C HIS A 251 -14.12 5.64 -4.69
N ALA A 252 -13.65 6.88 -4.83
CA ALA A 252 -12.71 7.48 -3.88
C ALA A 252 -13.20 8.85 -3.38
N THR A 253 -13.12 9.07 -2.08
CA THR A 253 -13.44 10.34 -1.41
C THR A 253 -12.33 10.72 -0.43
N GLY A 254 -12.17 12.01 -0.13
CA GLY A 254 -11.10 12.50 0.71
C GLY A 254 -11.29 13.96 1.11
N ILE A 255 -10.83 14.30 2.31
CA ILE A 255 -10.89 15.66 2.87
C ILE A 255 -9.50 16.27 3.00
N GLY A 256 -9.34 17.58 2.77
CA GLY A 256 -8.06 18.25 2.96
C GLY A 256 -6.97 17.70 2.05
N THR A 257 -5.85 17.28 2.64
CA THR A 257 -4.75 16.60 1.93
C THR A 257 -5.18 15.27 1.31
N GLY A 258 -6.14 14.56 1.91
CA GLY A 258 -6.75 13.36 1.32
C GLY A 258 -7.59 13.67 0.08
N GLY A 259 -8.23 14.85 0.04
CA GLY A 259 -8.89 15.35 -1.17
C GLY A 259 -7.87 15.72 -2.26
N GLY A 260 -6.72 16.28 -1.87
CA GLY A 260 -5.57 16.47 -2.76
C GLY A 260 -5.05 15.16 -3.35
N MET A 261 -4.95 14.09 -2.54
CA MET A 261 -4.60 12.74 -2.98
C MET A 261 -5.51 12.21 -4.09
N LEU A 262 -6.80 12.53 -4.05
CA LEU A 262 -7.71 12.11 -5.13
C LEU A 262 -7.33 12.69 -6.48
N SER A 263 -6.82 13.92 -6.54
CA SER A 263 -6.33 14.49 -7.80
C SER A 263 -5.15 13.69 -8.36
N LEU A 264 -4.24 13.19 -7.52
CA LEU A 264 -3.17 12.30 -7.99
C LEU A 264 -3.71 10.98 -8.50
N LEU A 265 -4.63 10.35 -7.76
CA LEU A 265 -5.22 9.07 -8.16
C LEU A 265 -5.98 9.20 -9.48
N ALA A 266 -6.74 10.28 -9.64
CA ALA A 266 -7.45 10.63 -10.87
C ALA A 266 -6.50 10.92 -12.03
N CYS A 267 -5.32 11.48 -11.76
CA CYS A 267 -4.27 11.74 -12.74
C CYS A 267 -3.35 10.53 -13.03
N HIS A 268 -3.44 9.45 -12.27
CA HIS A 268 -2.52 8.32 -12.40
C HIS A 268 -2.99 7.34 -13.48
N PRO A 269 -2.11 6.86 -14.39
CA PRO A 269 -2.51 6.07 -15.55
C PRO A 269 -3.21 4.76 -15.19
N THR A 270 -2.74 4.06 -14.17
CA THR A 270 -3.36 2.81 -13.70
C THR A 270 -4.59 3.05 -12.82
N LEU A 271 -4.47 3.85 -11.76
CA LEU A 271 -5.54 4.04 -10.77
C LEU A 271 -6.79 4.71 -11.33
N SER A 272 -6.63 5.64 -12.26
CA SER A 272 -7.77 6.23 -12.96
C SER A 272 -8.61 5.18 -13.71
N THR A 273 -8.03 4.07 -14.17
CA THR A 273 -8.78 2.97 -14.80
C THR A 273 -9.45 2.01 -13.80
N GLN A 274 -9.08 2.09 -12.52
CA GLN A 274 -9.60 1.21 -11.46
C GLN A 274 -10.59 1.90 -10.53
N VAL A 275 -10.53 3.24 -10.44
CA VAL A 275 -11.45 4.06 -9.64
C VAL A 275 -12.46 4.73 -10.57
N ALA A 276 -13.74 4.50 -10.31
CA ALA A 276 -14.89 4.92 -11.11
C ALA A 276 -15.15 6.43 -11.06
N SER A 277 -15.10 7.01 -9.86
CA SER A 277 -15.33 8.44 -9.68
C SER A 277 -14.71 8.94 -8.38
N PHE A 278 -14.48 10.25 -8.33
CA PHE A 278 -13.80 10.92 -7.24
C PHE A 278 -14.68 12.03 -6.65
N ALA A 279 -14.67 12.19 -5.33
CA ALA A 279 -15.32 13.29 -4.62
C ALA A 279 -14.36 13.93 -3.61
N ALA A 280 -13.83 15.09 -3.93
CA ALA A 280 -12.87 15.82 -3.12
C ALA A 280 -13.57 16.88 -2.25
N ILE A 281 -13.28 16.90 -0.94
CA ILE A 281 -13.92 17.79 0.02
C ILE A 281 -12.87 18.70 0.68
N SER A 282 -13.05 20.03 0.65
CA SER A 282 -12.11 21.00 1.24
C SER A 282 -10.66 20.69 0.86
N ALA A 283 -10.44 20.35 -0.42
CA ALA A 283 -9.25 19.64 -0.85
C ALA A 283 -8.06 20.57 -1.03
N ALA A 284 -6.87 20.11 -0.63
CA ALA A 284 -5.62 20.82 -0.83
C ALA A 284 -5.11 20.56 -2.26
N PHE A 285 -5.31 21.51 -3.17
CA PHE A 285 -4.78 21.43 -4.54
C PHE A 285 -3.54 22.30 -4.69
N TYR A 286 -2.48 21.70 -5.18
CA TYR A 286 -1.18 22.35 -5.35
C TYR A 286 -1.02 22.84 -6.79
N ASN A 287 -0.44 24.03 -6.97
CA ASN A 287 -0.15 24.62 -8.28
C ASN A 287 1.28 24.27 -8.76
N ASP A 288 1.58 24.68 -10.00
CA ASP A 288 2.85 24.45 -10.70
C ASP A 288 4.07 25.22 -10.19
N GLN A 289 3.88 26.16 -9.26
CA GLN A 289 5.00 26.93 -8.72
C GLN A 289 5.78 26.19 -7.63
N ALA A 290 5.42 24.94 -7.34
CA ALA A 290 6.20 24.03 -6.51
C ALA A 290 6.92 22.98 -7.39
N PRO A 291 8.05 23.32 -8.06
CA PRO A 291 8.71 22.47 -9.06
C PRO A 291 9.26 21.14 -8.53
N SER A 292 9.28 20.93 -7.21
CA SER A 292 9.65 19.67 -6.54
C SER A 292 8.45 18.85 -6.06
N SER A 293 7.23 19.31 -6.32
CA SER A 293 6.02 18.67 -5.82
C SER A 293 5.63 17.49 -6.73
N PRO A 294 5.52 16.24 -6.22
CA PRO A 294 4.89 15.15 -6.98
C PRO A 294 3.41 15.45 -7.31
N TRP A 295 2.87 16.54 -6.76
CA TRP A 295 1.53 17.08 -6.97
C TRP A 295 1.43 18.13 -8.09
N ALA A 296 2.55 18.46 -8.75
CA ALA A 296 2.59 19.43 -9.85
C ALA A 296 1.90 18.90 -11.13
N GLU A 297 1.23 19.82 -11.84
CA GLU A 297 0.32 19.62 -12.98
C GLU A 297 0.98 18.89 -14.17
N LYS A 298 2.28 19.10 -14.36
CA LYS A 298 3.07 18.53 -15.48
C LYS A 298 3.08 16.99 -15.51
N ASN A 299 2.71 16.32 -14.42
CA ASN A 299 2.74 14.87 -14.29
C ASN A 299 1.36 14.18 -14.38
N CYS A 300 0.28 14.91 -14.68
CA CYS A 300 -1.05 14.32 -14.80
C CYS A 300 -1.21 13.52 -16.11
N ASN A 301 -1.43 12.21 -16.01
CA ASN A 301 -1.57 11.32 -17.16
C ASN A 301 -2.60 10.20 -16.90
N PRO A 302 -3.91 10.53 -16.89
CA PRO A 302 -4.95 9.53 -16.64
C PRO A 302 -4.97 8.49 -17.75
N GLY A 303 -5.28 7.24 -17.40
CA GLY A 303 -5.42 6.12 -18.34
C GLY A 303 -6.83 5.96 -18.87
N ARG A 304 -7.75 6.89 -18.57
CA ARG A 304 -9.06 6.97 -19.20
C ARG A 304 -9.57 8.41 -19.18
N ARG A 305 -10.49 8.72 -20.09
CA ARG A 305 -11.25 9.98 -20.13
C ARG A 305 -12.69 9.68 -20.59
N PRO A 306 -13.70 10.39 -20.07
CA PRO A 306 -13.62 11.35 -18.97
C PRO A 306 -13.38 10.69 -17.59
N ILE A 307 -12.84 11.46 -16.64
CA ILE A 307 -12.76 11.12 -15.21
C ILE A 307 -13.85 11.89 -14.45
N PRO A 308 -14.88 11.20 -13.93
CA PRO A 308 -15.87 11.81 -13.08
C PRO A 308 -15.26 12.30 -11.76
N LEU A 309 -15.24 13.62 -11.58
CA LEU A 309 -14.64 14.30 -10.45
C LEU A 309 -15.59 15.37 -9.89
N MET A 310 -15.94 15.22 -8.62
CA MET A 310 -16.69 16.21 -7.86
C MET A 310 -15.78 16.90 -6.83
N GLU A 311 -15.95 18.20 -6.64
CA GLU A 311 -15.31 18.97 -5.57
C GLU A 311 -16.35 19.77 -4.77
N ILE A 312 -16.18 19.81 -3.46
CA ILE A 312 -16.94 20.68 -2.56
C ILE A 312 -15.95 21.45 -1.68
N HIS A 313 -16.03 22.78 -1.63
CA HIS A 313 -15.07 23.61 -0.91
C HIS A 313 -15.71 24.87 -0.32
N GLY A 314 -15.30 25.27 0.89
CA GLY A 314 -15.72 26.52 1.53
C GLY A 314 -14.87 27.75 1.14
N ASN A 315 -15.50 28.88 0.83
CA ASN A 315 -14.80 30.11 0.42
C ASN A 315 -14.08 30.86 1.56
N ARG A 316 -14.25 30.43 2.82
CA ARG A 316 -13.51 30.93 3.99
C ARG A 316 -12.59 29.87 4.58
N ASP A 317 -12.25 28.82 3.83
CA ASP A 317 -11.23 27.87 4.28
C ASP A 317 -9.90 28.61 4.42
N THR A 318 -9.44 28.84 5.66
CA THR A 318 -8.20 29.56 5.93
C THR A 318 -6.99 28.62 5.97
N ARG A 319 -7.18 27.32 5.78
CA ARG A 319 -6.11 26.31 5.88
C ARG A 319 -5.70 25.78 4.52
N TRP A 320 -6.68 25.50 3.66
CA TRP A 320 -6.48 25.08 2.26
C TRP A 320 -7.25 25.99 1.31
N GLY A 321 -7.33 27.27 1.65
CA GLY A 321 -8.13 28.26 0.95
C GLY A 321 -7.76 28.48 -0.50
N TYR A 322 -8.71 29.06 -1.21
CA TYR A 322 -8.52 29.63 -2.53
C TYR A 322 -7.69 30.90 -2.46
N TRP A 323 -6.37 30.75 -2.41
CA TRP A 323 -5.46 31.89 -2.41
C TRP A 323 -5.22 32.37 -3.85
N PRO A 324 -5.28 33.70 -4.11
CA PRO A 324 -4.85 34.24 -5.38
C PRO A 324 -3.36 33.93 -5.63
N PRO A 325 -2.92 33.82 -6.90
CA PRO A 325 -1.49 33.76 -7.21
C PRO A 325 -0.76 34.99 -6.63
N GLY A 326 0.36 34.78 -5.92
CA GLY A 326 1.26 35.88 -5.51
C GLY A 326 1.19 36.36 -4.05
N VAL A 327 0.54 35.62 -3.14
CA VAL A 327 0.66 35.89 -1.70
C VAL A 327 1.93 35.22 -1.16
N GLU A 328 2.90 36.00 -0.67
CA GLU A 328 4.16 35.49 -0.08
C GLU A 328 3.91 34.79 1.26
N GLY A 329 4.49 33.59 1.43
CA GLY A 329 4.60 32.91 2.74
C GLY A 329 3.65 31.74 3.02
N GLU A 330 2.67 31.48 2.14
CA GLU A 330 1.76 30.33 2.27
C GLU A 330 1.82 29.42 1.03
N VAL A 331 1.61 28.11 1.22
CA VAL A 331 1.55 27.14 0.11
C VAL A 331 0.43 27.59 -0.84
N GLN A 332 0.79 28.04 -2.05
CA GLN A 332 -0.17 28.57 -3.01
C GLN A 332 -1.13 27.45 -3.45
N GLY A 333 -2.35 27.47 -2.91
CA GLY A 333 -3.44 26.62 -3.35
C GLY A 333 -3.99 27.06 -4.71
N LEU A 334 -4.48 26.13 -5.53
CA LEU A 334 -5.22 26.47 -6.74
C LEU A 334 -6.59 27.06 -6.37
N GLY A 335 -6.87 28.29 -6.82
CA GLY A 335 -8.22 28.87 -6.77
C GLY A 335 -9.27 28.01 -7.52
N PRO A 336 -10.59 28.22 -7.29
CA PRO A 336 -11.61 27.35 -7.85
C PRO A 336 -11.68 27.46 -9.37
N VAL A 337 -11.44 28.65 -9.91
CA VAL A 337 -11.33 28.88 -11.37
C VAL A 337 -10.13 28.14 -11.95
N GLY A 338 -8.96 28.26 -11.30
CA GLY A 338 -7.76 27.55 -11.74
C GLY A 338 -7.95 26.03 -11.71
N TRP A 339 -8.50 25.48 -10.64
CA TRP A 339 -8.80 24.05 -10.56
C TRP A 339 -9.79 23.60 -11.66
N LEU A 340 -10.87 24.35 -11.87
CA LEU A 340 -11.88 24.05 -12.88
C LEU A 340 -11.31 24.08 -14.30
N ASP A 341 -10.51 25.09 -14.62
CA ASP A 341 -9.88 25.24 -15.93
C ASP A 341 -8.89 24.10 -16.20
N LEU A 342 -8.13 23.69 -15.18
CA LEU A 342 -7.22 22.56 -15.27
C LEU A 342 -7.95 21.24 -15.53
N TRP A 343 -9.03 20.96 -14.80
CA TRP A 343 -9.80 19.74 -15.05
C TRP A 343 -10.54 19.77 -16.38
N LYS A 344 -11.05 20.94 -16.80
CA LYS A 344 -11.63 21.11 -18.14
C LYS A 344 -10.63 20.75 -19.23
N ALA A 345 -9.41 21.28 -19.15
CA ALA A 345 -8.34 20.99 -20.11
C ALA A 345 -7.96 19.50 -20.13
N ARG A 346 -7.88 18.86 -18.96
CA ARG A 346 -7.52 17.43 -18.83
C ARG A 346 -8.58 16.47 -19.38
N GLN A 347 -9.86 16.86 -19.33
CA GLN A 347 -10.99 16.00 -19.69
C GLN A 347 -11.51 16.23 -21.11
N VAL A 348 -10.84 17.07 -21.92
CA VAL A 348 -11.21 17.37 -23.33
C VAL A 348 -12.65 17.90 -23.43
N CYS A 349 -13.06 18.76 -22.49
CA CYS A 349 -14.37 19.41 -22.54
C CYS A 349 -14.27 20.63 -23.51
N GLY A 350 -15.20 20.77 -24.46
CA GLY A 350 -15.08 21.70 -25.61
C GLY A 350 -14.93 23.20 -25.30
N GLU A 351 -14.49 23.96 -26.32
CA GLU A 351 -13.94 25.32 -26.22
C GLU A 351 -14.73 26.40 -27.00
N LYS A 352 -16.05 26.30 -27.20
CA LYS A 352 -16.75 27.49 -27.72
C LYS A 352 -16.51 28.65 -26.74
N VAL A 353 -16.38 29.88 -27.25
CA VAL A 353 -16.06 31.10 -26.50
C VAL A 353 -17.20 32.10 -26.71
N GLY A 354 -17.74 32.64 -25.62
CA GLY A 354 -18.74 33.69 -25.61
C GLY A 354 -18.05 34.90 -25.01
N ASP A 355 -18.22 36.07 -25.64
CA ASP A 355 -17.52 37.27 -25.21
C ASP A 355 -17.80 37.58 -23.73
N PRO A 356 -16.78 37.87 -22.92
CA PRO A 356 -16.94 38.12 -21.50
C PRO A 356 -17.87 39.33 -21.27
N LYS A 357 -19.00 39.09 -20.62
CA LYS A 357 -19.85 40.16 -20.06
C LYS A 357 -19.67 40.23 -18.55
N ALA A 358 -19.31 41.42 -18.06
CA ALA A 358 -19.23 41.74 -16.64
C ALA A 358 -20.57 41.46 -15.93
N ALA A 359 -20.53 40.73 -14.82
CA ALA A 359 -21.68 40.56 -13.94
C ALA A 359 -21.63 41.63 -12.83
N SER A 360 -22.76 42.26 -12.53
CA SER A 360 -22.88 43.31 -11.52
C SER A 360 -22.55 42.76 -10.13
N PHE A 361 -21.59 43.41 -9.45
CA PHE A 361 -21.13 43.07 -8.11
C PHE A 361 -22.21 43.34 -7.06
N SER A 362 -22.50 42.36 -6.22
CA SER A 362 -22.99 42.61 -4.85
C SER A 362 -22.06 41.90 -3.88
N ASN A 363 -21.86 42.48 -2.70
CA ASN A 363 -20.90 42.04 -1.67
C ASN A 363 -21.16 40.62 -1.09
N ALA A 364 -22.11 39.87 -1.67
CA ALA A 364 -22.65 38.63 -1.17
C ALA A 364 -22.48 37.43 -2.12
N THR A 365 -21.98 37.63 -3.35
CA THR A 365 -21.93 36.55 -4.34
C THR A 365 -20.60 36.55 -5.09
N TYR A 366 -19.79 35.52 -4.89
CA TYR A 366 -18.70 35.18 -5.82
C TYR A 366 -19.30 34.29 -6.92
N ILE A 367 -19.47 34.84 -8.12
CA ILE A 367 -19.88 34.07 -9.30
C ILE A 367 -18.61 33.77 -10.10
N SER A 368 -18.18 32.51 -10.16
CA SER A 368 -17.24 32.06 -11.20
C SER A 368 -18.00 31.97 -12.52
N LYS A 369 -17.83 32.95 -13.41
CA LYS A 369 -18.49 32.94 -14.72
C LYS A 369 -17.55 32.30 -15.75
N LEU A 370 -17.91 31.13 -16.27
CA LEU A 370 -17.22 30.46 -17.37
C LEU A 370 -18.26 30.07 -18.43
N GLU A 371 -18.30 30.81 -19.54
CA GLU A 371 -19.17 30.49 -20.67
C GLU A 371 -18.46 29.50 -21.60
N HIS A 372 -18.88 28.23 -21.50
CA HIS A 372 -19.35 27.32 -22.56
C HIS A 372 -19.30 25.88 -22.04
N GLY A 373 -20.48 25.27 -21.93
CA GLY A 373 -20.66 23.87 -21.52
C GLY A 373 -21.08 23.63 -20.06
N GLY A 374 -21.32 24.67 -19.24
CA GLY A 374 -21.67 24.49 -17.83
C GLY A 374 -22.87 25.26 -17.30
N MET A 375 -23.49 24.69 -16.26
CA MET A 375 -24.56 25.30 -15.46
C MET A 375 -23.96 26.04 -14.26
N SER A 376 -24.33 27.31 -14.06
CA SER A 376 -24.19 28.01 -12.79
C SER A 376 -25.59 28.20 -12.18
N GLU A 377 -25.92 27.42 -11.17
CA GLU A 377 -27.11 27.68 -10.34
C GLU A 377 -26.63 28.13 -8.96
N GLY A 378 -27.13 29.29 -8.50
CA GLY A 378 -27.08 29.68 -7.11
C GLY A 378 -28.46 29.43 -6.51
N VAL A 379 -28.53 28.71 -5.39
CA VAL A 379 -29.78 28.60 -4.62
C VAL A 379 -29.51 29.07 -3.21
N GLU A 380 -30.23 30.09 -2.79
CA GLU A 380 -30.45 30.40 -1.38
C GLU A 380 -31.79 29.80 -0.95
N PHE A 381 -31.74 28.89 0.02
CA PHE A 381 -32.61 28.94 1.21
C PHE A 381 -31.79 28.35 2.37
N GLY A 382 -31.21 29.23 3.21
CA GLY A 382 -30.59 28.85 4.49
C GLY A 382 -29.06 28.65 4.52
N GLY A 383 -28.33 28.77 3.40
CA GLY A 383 -26.86 28.70 3.37
C GLY A 383 -26.30 28.64 1.95
N GLY A 384 -25.58 29.67 1.52
CA GLY A 384 -25.22 29.91 0.12
C GLY A 384 -24.22 28.89 -0.45
N ALA A 385 -24.58 28.21 -1.53
CA ALA A 385 -23.67 27.39 -2.33
C ALA A 385 -23.77 27.78 -3.81
N VAL A 386 -22.63 27.85 -4.49
CA VAL A 386 -22.53 28.07 -5.94
C VAL A 386 -22.11 26.75 -6.58
N ARG A 387 -22.92 26.24 -7.51
CA ARG A 387 -22.62 25.01 -8.25
C ARG A 387 -22.13 25.34 -9.65
N VAL A 388 -21.01 24.73 -10.07
CA VAL A 388 -20.50 24.76 -11.45
C VAL A 388 -20.35 23.31 -11.92
N ALA A 389 -20.85 22.99 -13.12
CA ALA A 389 -20.79 21.62 -13.64
C ALA A 389 -20.50 21.59 -15.15
N TYR A 390 -19.82 20.54 -15.62
CA TYR A 390 -19.49 20.33 -17.03
C TYR A 390 -19.77 18.90 -17.49
N ARG A 391 -20.15 18.76 -18.76
CA ARG A 391 -20.12 17.51 -19.52
C ARG A 391 -18.89 17.52 -20.42
N CYS A 392 -18.12 16.44 -20.41
CA CYS A 392 -16.91 16.32 -21.24
C CYS A 392 -17.13 15.25 -22.31
N HIS A 393 -16.52 15.43 -23.49
CA HIS A 393 -16.73 14.56 -24.65
C HIS A 393 -15.83 13.31 -24.56
N GLY A 394 -16.24 12.23 -25.21
CA GLY A 394 -15.31 11.16 -25.62
C GLY A 394 -14.56 11.56 -26.89
N ASP A 395 -13.53 10.79 -27.25
CA ASP A 395 -12.64 11.08 -28.40
C ASP A 395 -13.34 11.11 -29.78
N ASP A 396 -14.63 10.77 -29.86
CA ASP A 396 -15.45 10.84 -31.07
C ASP A 396 -15.94 12.27 -31.42
N GLY A 397 -15.68 13.24 -30.54
CA GLY A 397 -15.92 14.67 -30.79
C GLY A 397 -17.40 15.04 -31.01
N LYS A 398 -18.35 14.13 -30.71
CA LYS A 398 -19.77 14.40 -30.94
C LYS A 398 -20.37 15.17 -29.77
N GLU A 399 -20.89 16.35 -30.09
CA GLU A 399 -21.69 17.18 -29.20
C GLU A 399 -23.01 16.47 -28.90
N MET A 400 -23.34 16.20 -27.63
CA MET A 400 -24.74 15.94 -27.26
C MET A 400 -25.49 17.26 -27.43
N GLY A 401 -26.16 17.38 -28.57
CA GLY A 401 -26.67 18.64 -29.09
C GLY A 401 -27.67 19.35 -28.17
N LYS A 402 -27.58 20.68 -28.26
CA LYS A 402 -28.54 21.71 -27.80
C LYS A 402 -28.67 21.85 -26.28
N LYS A 403 -28.81 23.12 -25.85
CA LYS A 403 -29.21 23.57 -24.51
C LYS A 403 -30.14 22.54 -23.88
N ASP A 404 -29.61 21.74 -22.96
CA ASP A 404 -30.38 20.75 -22.25
C ASP A 404 -31.15 21.48 -21.13
N PRO A 405 -32.49 21.57 -21.20
CA PRO A 405 -33.28 22.11 -20.10
C PRO A 405 -33.18 21.25 -18.82
N ASP A 406 -32.64 20.02 -18.93
CA ASP A 406 -32.51 19.01 -17.87
C ASP A 406 -31.04 18.75 -17.45
N LEU A 407 -30.23 19.81 -17.31
CA LEU A 407 -28.96 19.79 -16.53
C LEU A 407 -29.14 19.39 -15.03
N ARG A 408 -30.30 18.82 -14.69
CA ARG A 408 -30.68 18.21 -13.40
C ARG A 408 -30.15 16.78 -13.25
N ASP A 409 -29.84 16.07 -14.34
CA ASP A 409 -29.35 14.68 -14.25
C ASP A 409 -27.84 14.62 -14.04
N ILE A 410 -27.45 14.38 -12.78
CA ILE A 410 -26.06 14.29 -12.33
C ILE A 410 -25.26 13.17 -13.02
N SER A 411 -25.92 12.14 -13.57
CA SER A 411 -25.25 10.99 -14.21
C SER A 411 -24.54 11.31 -15.53
N THR A 412 -24.89 12.45 -16.12
CA THR A 412 -24.34 12.91 -17.39
C THR A 412 -23.16 13.86 -17.20
N LEU A 413 -22.85 14.22 -15.96
CA LEU A 413 -21.80 15.18 -15.64
C LEU A 413 -20.44 14.49 -15.54
N THR A 414 -19.38 15.24 -15.78
CA THR A 414 -18.00 14.74 -15.62
C THR A 414 -17.27 15.54 -14.55
N LEU A 415 -17.47 16.85 -14.54
CA LEU A 415 -16.88 17.75 -13.56
C LEU A 415 -18.01 18.45 -12.80
N LEU A 416 -17.97 18.40 -11.47
CA LEU A 416 -18.96 19.05 -10.61
C LEU A 416 -18.25 19.75 -9.46
N HIS A 417 -18.57 21.02 -9.22
CA HIS A 417 -17.93 21.83 -8.21
C HIS A 417 -18.97 22.59 -7.39
N TYR A 418 -18.83 22.56 -6.07
CA TYR A 418 -19.62 23.34 -5.13
C TYR A 418 -18.72 24.27 -4.32
N ALA A 419 -18.95 25.58 -4.45
CA ALA A 419 -18.33 26.59 -3.60
C ALA A 419 -19.33 27.01 -2.52
N LEU A 420 -19.04 26.71 -1.25
CA LEU A 420 -19.87 27.05 -0.10
C LEU A 420 -19.48 28.42 0.45
N ARG A 421 -20.46 29.29 0.63
CA ARG A 421 -20.29 30.64 1.13
C ARG A 421 -20.23 30.64 2.66
N ASP A 422 -19.28 31.40 3.19
CA ASP A 422 -19.07 31.65 4.61
C ASP A 422 -18.70 30.41 5.44
N VAL A 423 -18.25 29.35 4.75
CA VAL A 423 -17.81 28.08 5.33
C VAL A 423 -16.28 28.00 5.34
N GLY A 424 -15.69 27.65 6.49
CA GLY A 424 -14.24 27.51 6.70
C GLY A 424 -13.73 26.07 6.82
N TYR A 425 -12.45 25.91 7.16
CA TYR A 425 -11.76 24.61 7.22
C TYR A 425 -12.50 23.60 8.10
N GLY A 426 -12.69 22.38 7.59
CA GLY A 426 -13.37 21.29 8.31
C GLY A 426 -14.90 21.28 8.13
N TRP A 427 -15.42 22.12 7.24
CA TRP A 427 -16.79 22.07 6.73
C TRP A 427 -16.78 22.19 5.20
N PRO A 428 -17.58 21.39 4.47
CA PRO A 428 -18.55 20.41 4.98
C PRO A 428 -17.89 19.09 5.40
N ARG A 429 -18.37 18.49 6.49
CA ARG A 429 -17.84 17.22 6.99
C ARG A 429 -18.37 16.06 6.16
N LEU A 430 -17.49 15.10 5.88
CA LEU A 430 -17.89 13.79 5.37
C LEU A 430 -18.31 12.93 6.59
N ASP A 431 -19.61 12.73 6.77
CA ASP A 431 -20.18 11.90 7.83
C ASP A 431 -20.74 10.61 7.23
N LEU A 432 -19.89 9.58 7.11
CA LEU A 432 -20.24 8.27 6.53
C LEU A 432 -21.05 7.39 7.48
N LYS A 433 -21.32 7.84 8.72
CA LYS A 433 -22.21 7.14 9.65
C LYS A 433 -23.55 7.87 9.64
N ALA A 434 -24.63 7.12 9.50
CA ALA A 434 -25.97 7.61 9.81
C ALA A 434 -26.11 7.81 11.33
N GLU A 435 -25.35 8.72 11.95
CA GLU A 435 -25.51 9.04 13.36
C GLU A 435 -26.59 10.10 13.52
N ALA A 436 -27.73 9.64 14.07
CA ALA A 436 -28.71 10.53 14.68
C ALA A 436 -28.05 11.25 15.86
N LYS A 437 -27.74 12.52 15.65
CA LYS A 437 -27.42 13.54 16.63
C LYS A 437 -26.13 13.36 17.45
N MET A 438 -25.11 14.16 17.13
CA MET A 438 -23.90 14.30 17.94
C MET A 438 -24.05 15.42 18.99
N LYS A 439 -23.60 15.17 20.23
CA LYS A 439 -23.43 16.19 21.28
C LYS A 439 -21.99 16.69 21.27
N VAL A 440 -21.79 18.01 21.17
CA VAL A 440 -20.48 18.66 21.32
C VAL A 440 -20.53 19.56 22.54
N ASN A 441 -19.62 19.37 23.49
CA ASN A 441 -19.53 20.12 24.75
C ASN A 441 -20.84 20.17 25.56
N GLY A 442 -21.56 19.04 25.65
CA GLY A 442 -22.77 18.94 26.46
C GLY A 442 -24.02 19.59 25.88
N HIS A 443 -23.92 20.25 24.72
CA HIS A 443 -25.07 20.78 24.00
C HIS A 443 -25.49 19.83 22.87
N GLU A 444 -26.80 19.58 22.75
CA GLU A 444 -27.37 18.99 21.53
C GLU A 444 -27.22 20.02 20.41
N ALA A 445 -26.32 19.74 19.47
CA ALA A 445 -26.06 20.64 18.36
C ALA A 445 -27.04 20.38 17.22
N TYR A 446 -28.34 20.65 17.42
CA TYR A 446 -29.26 20.92 16.31
C TYR A 446 -30.31 21.96 16.74
N PRO A 447 -30.13 23.25 16.41
CA PRO A 447 -31.26 24.17 16.36
C PRO A 447 -32.25 23.64 15.31
N PRO A 448 -33.56 23.55 15.59
CA PRO A 448 -34.55 23.30 14.56
C PRO A 448 -34.55 24.49 13.59
N GLY A 449 -33.99 24.32 12.39
CA GLY A 449 -34.03 25.35 11.34
C GLY A 449 -32.78 25.48 10.46
N ASP A 450 -31.63 24.92 10.84
CA ASP A 450 -30.40 25.04 10.05
C ASP A 450 -30.38 24.00 8.90
N VAL A 451 -30.40 24.49 7.66
CA VAL A 451 -30.33 23.69 6.44
C VAL A 451 -28.88 23.24 6.23
N HIS A 452 -28.55 21.99 6.58
CA HIS A 452 -27.20 21.45 6.39
C HIS A 452 -26.90 21.12 4.91
N PHE A 453 -25.72 21.53 4.43
CA PHE A 453 -25.15 21.07 3.16
C PHE A 453 -24.49 19.69 3.36
N ASP A 454 -25.22 18.63 3.01
CA ASP A 454 -24.81 17.23 3.23
C ASP A 454 -23.85 16.75 2.12
N ALA A 455 -22.55 16.96 2.35
CA ALA A 455 -21.51 16.53 1.42
C ALA A 455 -21.43 14.99 1.28
N THR A 456 -21.84 14.23 2.29
CA THR A 456 -21.85 12.77 2.22
C THR A 456 -22.91 12.29 1.24
N LYS A 457 -24.13 12.80 1.38
CA LYS A 457 -25.24 12.47 0.47
C LYS A 457 -24.87 12.82 -0.97
N LEU A 458 -24.32 14.01 -1.19
CA LEU A 458 -23.88 14.44 -2.53
C LEU A 458 -22.78 13.53 -3.09
N ALA A 459 -21.82 13.10 -2.26
CA ALA A 459 -20.76 12.18 -2.70
C ALA A 459 -21.31 10.78 -3.03
N LEU A 460 -22.24 10.26 -2.23
CA LEU A 460 -22.87 8.96 -2.48
C LEU A 460 -23.75 9.00 -3.75
N GLU A 461 -24.54 10.05 -3.94
CA GLU A 461 -25.33 10.27 -5.16
C GLU A 461 -24.42 10.40 -6.38
N TRP A 462 -23.29 11.11 -6.25
CA TRP A 462 -22.27 11.19 -7.29
C TRP A 462 -21.72 9.80 -7.64
N PHE A 463 -21.36 8.99 -6.63
CA PHE A 463 -20.79 7.66 -6.84
C PHE A 463 -21.77 6.69 -7.50
N GLU A 464 -23.01 6.64 -7.03
CA GLU A 464 -24.02 5.76 -7.60
C GLU A 464 -24.24 5.99 -9.11
N LYS A 465 -24.08 7.25 -9.55
CA LYS A 465 -24.33 7.67 -10.93
C LYS A 465 -23.13 7.57 -11.85
N HIS A 466 -21.92 7.32 -11.32
CA HIS A 466 -20.68 7.29 -12.10
C HIS A 466 -19.90 5.97 -11.91
N PRO A 467 -20.45 4.81 -12.32
CA PRO A 467 -19.67 3.57 -12.38
C PRO A 467 -18.62 3.64 -13.50
N LEU A 468 -17.59 2.79 -13.42
CA LEU A 468 -16.67 2.64 -14.55
C LEU A 468 -17.42 2.17 -15.80
N PRO A 469 -16.95 2.60 -17.00
CA PRO A 469 -17.32 1.99 -18.26
C PRO A 469 -17.05 0.48 -18.25
N ASN A 470 -17.56 -0.23 -19.26
CA ASN A 470 -17.23 -1.64 -19.40
C ASN A 470 -15.71 -1.82 -19.61
N LYS A 471 -15.21 -3.02 -19.34
CA LYS A 471 -13.77 -3.31 -19.36
C LYS A 471 -13.13 -3.02 -20.73
N GLU A 472 -13.82 -3.38 -21.82
CA GLU A 472 -13.33 -3.18 -23.19
C GLU A 472 -13.13 -1.70 -23.51
N GLU A 473 -14.08 -0.85 -23.08
CA GLU A 473 -14.01 0.59 -23.27
C GLU A 473 -12.86 1.22 -22.46
N VAL A 474 -12.69 0.81 -21.20
CA VAL A 474 -11.56 1.29 -20.37
C VAL A 474 -10.22 0.86 -20.98
N GLU A 475 -10.10 -0.37 -21.48
CA GLU A 475 -8.89 -0.87 -22.13
C GLU A 475 -8.59 -0.16 -23.46
N ARG A 476 -9.63 0.17 -24.24
CA ARG A 476 -9.55 0.97 -25.48
C ARG A 476 -9.03 2.37 -25.18
N GLN A 477 -9.68 3.10 -24.27
CA GLN A 477 -9.28 4.45 -23.86
C GLN A 477 -7.85 4.47 -23.32
N ALA A 478 -7.48 3.48 -22.48
CA ALA A 478 -6.13 3.38 -21.94
C ALA A 478 -5.09 3.14 -23.03
N LYS A 479 -5.44 2.42 -24.11
CA LYS A 479 -4.55 2.21 -25.24
C LYS A 479 -4.37 3.49 -26.06
N GLU A 480 -5.46 4.17 -26.39
CA GLU A 480 -5.44 5.41 -27.16
C GLU A 480 -4.60 6.50 -26.44
N LEU A 481 -4.81 6.69 -25.15
CA LEU A 481 -4.06 7.66 -24.35
C LEU A 481 -2.56 7.30 -24.22
N ARG A 482 -2.21 6.01 -24.23
CA ARG A 482 -0.80 5.58 -24.30
C ARG A 482 -0.19 5.91 -25.66
N ASP A 483 -0.91 5.61 -26.74
CA ASP A 483 -0.46 5.84 -28.11
C ASP A 483 -0.29 7.36 -28.38
N GLU A 484 -1.21 8.20 -27.88
CA GLU A 484 -1.09 9.66 -27.88
C GLU A 484 0.11 10.15 -27.06
N GLY A 485 0.31 9.59 -25.86
CA GLY A 485 1.46 9.91 -25.02
C GLY A 485 2.79 9.60 -25.71
N TYR A 486 2.88 8.46 -26.40
CA TYR A 486 4.05 8.10 -27.22
C TYR A 486 4.24 9.04 -28.42
N ALA A 487 3.15 9.44 -29.08
CA ALA A 487 3.21 10.40 -30.18
C ALA A 487 3.71 11.78 -29.71
N ARG A 488 3.24 12.27 -28.56
CA ARG A 488 3.70 13.54 -27.97
C ARG A 488 5.18 13.51 -27.61
N LEU A 489 5.63 12.45 -26.92
CA LEU A 489 7.05 12.28 -26.56
C LEU A 489 7.96 12.20 -27.79
N ARG A 490 7.46 11.61 -28.88
CA ARG A 490 8.18 11.57 -30.16
C ARG A 490 8.30 12.96 -30.76
N MET A 491 7.23 13.76 -30.79
CA MET A 491 7.28 15.14 -31.28
C MET A 491 8.19 16.03 -30.43
N GLU A 492 8.12 15.94 -29.10
CA GLU A 492 9.02 16.67 -28.19
C GLU A 492 10.49 16.27 -28.41
N GLY A 493 10.75 14.99 -28.66
CA GLY A 493 12.09 14.51 -29.01
C GLY A 493 12.58 14.99 -30.38
N GLU A 494 11.69 15.08 -31.37
CA GLU A 494 11.98 15.62 -32.70
C GLU A 494 12.19 17.15 -32.65
N GLU A 495 11.43 17.89 -31.85
CA GLU A 495 11.61 19.33 -31.59
C GLU A 495 12.91 19.62 -30.83
N ALA A 496 13.23 18.83 -29.80
CA ALA A 496 14.50 18.95 -29.08
C ALA A 496 15.70 18.62 -30.00
N ALA A 497 15.56 17.64 -30.90
CA ALA A 497 16.57 17.32 -31.90
C ALA A 497 16.71 18.45 -32.95
N ALA A 498 15.60 19.06 -33.40
CA ALA A 498 15.60 20.19 -34.31
C ALA A 498 16.22 21.45 -33.67
N ALA A 499 15.91 21.74 -32.41
CA ALA A 499 16.53 22.83 -31.65
C ALA A 499 18.04 22.60 -31.50
N LYS A 500 18.46 21.36 -31.22
CA LYS A 500 19.88 20.98 -31.14
C LYS A 500 20.60 21.10 -32.49
N ALA A 501 19.92 20.76 -33.59
CA ALA A 501 20.44 20.92 -34.95
C ALA A 501 20.61 22.40 -35.34
N MET A 502 19.66 23.26 -34.98
CA MET A 502 19.76 24.72 -35.18
C MET A 502 20.94 25.33 -34.41
N VAL A 503 21.21 24.85 -33.18
CA VAL A 503 22.39 25.28 -32.40
C VAL A 503 23.69 24.81 -33.04
N THR A 504 23.71 23.63 -33.68
CA THR A 504 24.91 23.12 -34.36
C THR A 504 25.22 23.80 -35.69
N ASP A 505 24.22 24.35 -36.38
CA ASP A 505 24.41 25.02 -37.68
C ASP A 505 24.55 26.55 -37.59
N ALA A 506 24.40 27.12 -36.39
CA ALA A 506 24.55 28.56 -36.18
C ALA A 506 26.01 29.05 -36.39
N PRO A 507 26.24 30.24 -37.01
CA PRO A 507 27.55 30.86 -37.15
C PRO A 507 28.30 30.98 -35.82
N LYS A 508 29.65 30.96 -35.86
CA LYS A 508 30.49 30.98 -34.64
C LYS A 508 30.17 32.15 -33.67
N ALA A 509 29.77 33.31 -34.19
CA ALA A 509 29.41 34.48 -33.39
C ALA A 509 28.09 34.28 -32.60
N SER A 510 27.06 33.68 -33.20
CA SER A 510 25.78 33.40 -32.54
C SER A 510 25.86 32.21 -31.59
N LYS A 511 26.81 31.29 -31.78
CA LYS A 511 27.11 30.21 -30.83
C LYS A 511 27.72 30.71 -29.52
N GLU A 512 28.50 31.80 -29.55
CA GLU A 512 29.04 32.43 -28.34
C GLU A 512 27.94 33.18 -27.59
N GLU A 513 27.11 33.99 -28.27
CA GLU A 513 25.97 34.68 -27.64
C GLU A 513 24.93 33.71 -27.04
N MET A 514 24.62 32.61 -27.73
CA MET A 514 23.75 31.56 -27.17
C MET A 514 24.39 30.82 -26.00
N LYS A 515 25.72 30.62 -26.01
CA LYS A 515 26.43 30.02 -24.86
C LYS A 515 26.48 30.96 -23.65
N THR A 516 26.55 32.27 -23.85
CA THR A 516 26.47 33.26 -22.77
C THR A 516 25.07 33.31 -22.17
N ALA A 517 24.02 33.30 -23.01
CA ALA A 517 22.64 33.21 -22.53
C ALA A 517 22.36 31.90 -21.76
N MET A 518 22.90 30.77 -22.25
CA MET A 518 22.82 29.48 -21.57
C MET A 518 23.72 29.39 -20.33
N SER A 519 24.80 30.17 -20.22
CA SER A 519 25.63 30.22 -19.01
C SER A 519 24.97 31.02 -17.90
N ASP A 520 24.26 32.11 -18.23
CA ASP A 520 23.50 32.89 -17.25
C ASP A 520 22.32 32.09 -16.68
N GLU A 521 21.63 31.31 -17.54
CA GLU A 521 20.58 30.38 -17.13
C GLU A 521 21.16 29.14 -16.40
N GLY A 522 22.35 28.68 -16.82
CA GLY A 522 23.12 27.62 -16.19
C GLY A 522 23.71 27.98 -14.82
N GLU A 523 24.00 29.24 -14.57
CA GLU A 523 24.49 29.76 -13.28
C GLU A 523 23.33 29.94 -12.28
N ARG A 524 22.14 30.29 -12.79
CA ARG A 524 20.88 30.23 -12.03
C ARG A 524 20.51 28.78 -11.66
N SER A 525 20.72 27.86 -12.58
CA SER A 525 20.44 26.42 -12.41
C SER A 525 21.49 25.70 -11.54
N ARG A 526 22.76 26.12 -11.56
CA ARG A 526 23.82 25.58 -10.70
C ARG A 526 23.63 25.88 -9.23
N LYS A 527 23.15 27.08 -8.87
CA LYS A 527 22.87 27.41 -7.46
C LYS A 527 21.76 26.55 -6.86
N THR A 528 20.78 26.12 -7.66
CA THR A 528 19.77 25.12 -7.28
C THR A 528 20.33 23.69 -7.26
N ALA A 529 21.18 23.33 -8.22
CA ALA A 529 21.74 21.97 -8.32
C ALA A 529 22.85 21.67 -7.28
N GLU A 530 23.61 22.67 -6.83
CA GLU A 530 24.64 22.48 -5.78
C GLU A 530 24.00 22.21 -4.40
N GLY A 531 22.86 22.85 -4.10
CA GLY A 531 22.07 22.55 -2.90
C GLY A 531 21.40 21.18 -2.93
N ASP A 532 21.00 20.70 -4.10
CA ASP A 532 20.44 19.34 -4.26
C ASP A 532 21.55 18.27 -4.25
N SER A 533 22.75 18.52 -4.79
CA SER A 533 23.79 17.50 -4.91
C SER A 533 24.43 17.06 -3.57
N GLU A 534 24.46 17.93 -2.55
CA GLU A 534 24.87 17.51 -1.20
C GLU A 534 23.81 16.61 -0.54
N ARG A 535 22.53 16.80 -0.87
CA ARG A 535 21.44 15.97 -0.36
C ARG A 535 21.39 14.58 -1.02
N TRP A 536 21.74 14.47 -2.30
CA TRP A 536 21.79 13.18 -3.04
C TRP A 536 23.00 12.30 -2.72
N LYS A 537 24.00 12.80 -1.96
CA LYS A 537 25.13 11.98 -1.49
C LYS A 537 24.86 11.20 -0.20
N ASP A 538 23.87 11.62 0.59
CA ASP A 538 23.46 10.91 1.81
C ASP A 538 22.32 9.89 1.56
N GLU A 539 21.70 9.91 0.37
CA GLU A 539 20.60 8.99 -0.02
C GLU A 539 20.99 7.88 -1.02
N LEU A 540 22.26 7.80 -1.45
CA LEU A 540 22.84 6.67 -2.20
C LEU A 540 23.73 5.82 -1.28
#